data_AF-A0A1B3PLZ1-F1
#
_entry.id   AF-A0A1B3PLZ1-F1
#
_cell.length_a   1.000
_cell.length_b   1.000
_cell.length_c   1.000
_cell.angle_alpha   90.00
_cell.angle_beta   90.00
_cell.angle_gamma   90.00
#
_symmetry.space_group_name_H-M   'P 1'
#
loop_
_entity.id
_entity.type
_entity.pdbx_description
1 polymer ?
#
loop_
_entity_poly.entity_id
_entity_poly.type
_entity_poly.pdbx_seq_one_letter_code
_entity_poly.pdbx_strand_id
1 'polypeptide(L)'
;MNSRFRWAICRTYPKALLPTVACLWLLASLMAWSSAHAGSDRNDHDRARQAVAAGLVLPLPVVLERLQKEMPGQVLEVELEREREAWIYEIKLLTPAGQLSKVKVDARTGVPMEPRRRDDRPLRRAEDNAARP
;
A
#
# COMPACT_ATOMS: atom_id res chain seq x y z
N MET A 1 2.22 31.67 -15.98
CA MET A 1 3.22 31.80 -17.04
C MET A 1 4.59 31.49 -16.44
N ASN A 2 5.19 30.39 -16.90
CA ASN A 2 6.62 30.09 -16.90
C ASN A 2 7.38 30.02 -15.56
N SER A 3 7.80 28.83 -15.14
CA SER A 3 9.07 28.17 -15.54
C SER A 3 10.27 28.67 -14.74
N ARG A 4 11.11 27.70 -14.35
CA ARG A 4 12.58 27.70 -14.24
C ARG A 4 13.04 27.19 -12.87
N PHE A 5 13.45 25.92 -12.80
CA PHE A 5 14.85 25.49 -13.00
C PHE A 5 15.80 26.23 -12.07
N ARG A 6 16.45 25.49 -11.15
CA ARG A 6 17.88 25.64 -10.84
C ARG A 6 18.36 24.48 -9.96
N TRP A 7 18.92 23.49 -10.64
CA TRP A 7 20.06 22.71 -10.17
C TRP A 7 21.26 23.66 -9.94
N ALA A 8 22.03 23.44 -8.87
CA ALA A 8 23.35 24.02 -8.61
C ALA A 8 24.24 22.87 -8.10
N ILE A 9 25.09 22.27 -8.94
CA ILE A 9 26.52 22.59 -9.23
C ILE A 9 27.45 22.52 -8.00
N CYS A 10 28.26 21.46 -7.94
CA CYS A 10 29.71 21.40 -7.63
C CYS A 10 30.05 19.90 -7.45
N ARG A 11 31.09 19.29 -7.99
CA ARG A 11 32.46 19.74 -8.25
C ARG A 11 33.10 18.79 -9.28
N THR A 12 33.92 19.37 -10.13
CA THR A 12 34.84 18.73 -11.11
C THR A 12 35.78 17.71 -10.50
N TYR A 13 35.99 16.57 -11.17
CA TYR A 13 37.25 15.81 -11.11
C TYR A 13 37.65 15.25 -12.50
N PRO A 14 38.96 15.18 -12.79
CA PRO A 14 39.51 15.20 -14.15
C PRO A 14 39.61 13.83 -14.83
N LYS A 15 39.46 13.92 -16.16
CA LYS A 15 39.76 12.99 -17.24
C LYS A 15 41.12 12.29 -17.15
N ALA A 16 41.11 10.98 -16.93
CA ALA A 16 42.15 10.05 -17.37
C ALA A 16 41.47 8.94 -18.19
N LEU A 17 41.75 8.93 -19.49
CA LEU A 17 41.35 7.89 -20.43
C LEU A 17 41.97 6.53 -20.03
N LEU A 18 41.31 5.43 -20.44
CA LEU A 18 41.65 3.99 -20.30
C LEU A 18 41.02 3.34 -19.04
N PRO A 19 39.84 2.67 -19.13
CA PRO A 19 39.63 1.48 -19.97
C PRO A 19 38.19 1.42 -20.55
N THR A 20 37.99 1.95 -21.75
CA THR A 20 36.67 2.11 -22.40
C THR A 20 35.98 0.81 -22.84
N VAL A 21 36.58 -0.37 -22.65
CA VAL A 21 36.00 -1.65 -23.11
C VAL A 21 35.31 -2.44 -21.99
N ALA A 22 35.68 -2.24 -20.72
CA ALA A 22 35.09 -2.97 -19.59
C ALA A 22 33.72 -2.39 -19.13
N CYS A 23 33.49 -1.09 -19.30
CA CYS A 23 32.25 -0.44 -18.87
C CYS A 23 31.03 -0.80 -19.75
N LEU A 24 31.24 -1.16 -21.02
CA LEU A 24 30.15 -1.51 -21.95
C LEU A 24 29.48 -2.86 -21.62
N TRP A 25 30.22 -3.81 -21.03
CA TRP A 25 29.65 -5.07 -20.55
C TRP A 25 28.99 -4.96 -19.17
N LEU A 26 29.43 -4.00 -18.34
CA LEU A 26 28.83 -3.77 -17.02
C LEU A 26 27.51 -2.99 -17.09
N LEU A 27 27.34 -2.10 -18.07
CA LEU A 27 26.09 -1.34 -18.26
C LEU A 27 24.95 -2.15 -18.89
N ALA A 28 25.27 -3.14 -19.75
CA ALA A 28 24.27 -4.02 -20.34
C ALA A 28 23.66 -5.01 -19.33
N SER A 29 24.42 -5.38 -18.28
CA SER A 29 23.96 -6.29 -17.22
C SER A 29 23.08 -5.60 -16.16
N LEU A 30 23.19 -4.28 -15.97
CA LEU A 30 22.31 -3.53 -15.07
C LEU A 30 20.91 -3.24 -15.67
N MET A 31 20.76 -3.24 -16.99
CA MET A 31 19.45 -2.97 -17.62
C MET A 31 18.52 -4.19 -17.68
N ALA A 32 19.05 -5.40 -17.47
CA ALA A 32 18.26 -6.64 -17.47
C ALA A 32 17.57 -6.95 -16.14
N TRP A 33 17.90 -6.24 -15.05
CA TRP A 33 17.36 -6.54 -13.71
C TRP A 33 16.11 -5.74 -13.33
N SER A 34 15.75 -4.72 -14.11
CA SER A 34 14.70 -3.76 -13.71
C SER A 34 13.27 -4.14 -14.11
N SER A 35 13.03 -5.30 -14.75
CA SER A 35 11.73 -5.62 -15.34
C SER A 35 10.81 -6.52 -14.49
N ALA A 36 11.18 -6.88 -13.25
CA ALA A 36 10.52 -7.98 -12.55
C ALA A 36 9.47 -7.62 -11.47
N HIS A 37 9.11 -6.35 -11.22
CA HIS A 37 8.35 -6.00 -9.99
C HIS A 37 7.00 -5.29 -10.17
N ALA A 38 6.40 -5.24 -11.37
CA ALA A 38 5.13 -4.52 -11.59
C ALA A 38 3.85 -5.38 -11.68
N GLY A 39 3.91 -6.67 -11.29
CA GLY A 39 2.86 -7.65 -11.59
C GLY A 39 1.99 -8.17 -10.44
N SER A 40 2.23 -7.82 -9.17
CA SER A 40 1.50 -8.45 -8.04
C SER A 40 0.12 -7.82 -7.77
N ASP A 41 0.03 -6.49 -7.66
CA ASP A 41 -1.20 -5.82 -7.16
C ASP A 41 -2.45 -6.04 -8.01
N ARG A 42 -2.33 -6.01 -9.35
CA ARG A 42 -3.50 -6.24 -10.23
C ARG A 42 -4.07 -7.65 -10.08
N ASN A 43 -3.19 -8.62 -9.87
CA ASN A 43 -3.57 -10.03 -9.75
C ASN A 43 -4.33 -10.27 -8.43
N ASP A 44 -3.97 -9.56 -7.37
CA ASP A 44 -4.56 -9.79 -6.04
C ASP A 44 -6.01 -9.28 -5.95
N HIS A 45 -6.36 -8.17 -6.60
CA HIS A 45 -7.75 -7.73 -6.69
C HIS A 45 -8.65 -8.71 -7.46
N ASP A 46 -8.16 -9.27 -8.57
CA ASP A 46 -8.94 -10.23 -9.35
C ASP A 46 -9.14 -11.53 -8.57
N ARG A 47 -8.10 -11.99 -7.85
CA ARG A 47 -8.21 -13.14 -6.93
C ARG A 47 -9.20 -12.89 -5.80
N ALA A 48 -9.20 -11.69 -5.21
CA ALA A 48 -10.15 -11.32 -4.17
C ALA A 48 -11.59 -11.39 -4.68
N ARG A 49 -11.87 -10.85 -5.88
CA ARG A 49 -13.20 -10.94 -6.51
C ARG A 49 -13.61 -12.38 -6.77
N GLN A 50 -12.70 -13.19 -7.29
CA GLN A 50 -12.94 -14.62 -7.54
C GLN A 50 -13.21 -15.37 -6.23
N ALA A 51 -12.53 -15.05 -5.14
CA ALA A 51 -12.76 -15.68 -3.84
C ALA A 51 -14.17 -15.41 -3.30
N VAL A 52 -14.66 -14.17 -3.44
CA VAL A 52 -16.04 -13.82 -3.09
C VAL A 52 -17.03 -14.56 -3.99
N ALA A 53 -16.81 -14.52 -5.31
CA ALA A 53 -17.69 -15.16 -6.29
C ALA A 53 -17.74 -16.69 -6.12
N ALA A 54 -16.63 -17.31 -5.71
CA ALA A 54 -16.53 -18.74 -5.44
C ALA A 54 -17.09 -19.14 -4.05
N GLY A 55 -17.57 -18.18 -3.23
CA GLY A 55 -18.08 -18.46 -1.89
C GLY A 55 -17.01 -18.90 -0.89
N LEU A 56 -15.72 -18.66 -1.20
CA LEU A 56 -14.61 -18.97 -0.30
C LEU A 56 -14.54 -17.99 0.88
N VAL A 57 -15.16 -16.82 0.74
CA VAL A 57 -15.25 -15.76 1.75
C VAL A 57 -16.69 -15.25 1.84
N LEU A 58 -17.03 -14.68 2.98
CA LEU A 58 -18.31 -14.02 3.21
C LEU A 58 -18.43 -12.77 2.33
N PRO A 59 -19.62 -12.47 1.79
CA PRO A 59 -19.86 -11.22 1.11
C PRO A 59 -19.60 -10.02 2.03
N LEU A 60 -18.99 -8.98 1.50
CA LEU A 60 -18.67 -7.76 2.24
C LEU A 60 -19.87 -7.20 3.04
N PRO A 61 -21.11 -7.13 2.51
CA PRO A 61 -22.25 -6.62 3.28
C PRO A 61 -22.49 -7.34 4.61
N VAL A 62 -22.29 -8.68 4.63
CA VAL A 62 -22.47 -9.50 5.83
C VAL A 62 -21.42 -9.18 6.88
N VAL A 63 -20.18 -8.98 6.44
CA VAL A 63 -19.07 -8.62 7.33
C VAL A 63 -19.27 -7.22 7.90
N LEU A 64 -19.68 -6.26 7.07
CA LEU A 64 -19.94 -4.89 7.51
C LEU A 64 -21.12 -4.77 8.48
N GLU A 65 -22.18 -5.56 8.30
CA GLU A 65 -23.32 -5.57 9.22
C GLU A 65 -22.90 -6.01 10.63
N ARG A 66 -22.04 -7.03 10.72
CA ARG A 66 -21.50 -7.51 12.00
C ARG A 66 -20.55 -6.48 12.61
N LEU A 67 -19.64 -5.95 11.81
CA LEU A 67 -18.67 -4.97 12.25
C LEU A 67 -19.33 -3.71 12.82
N GLN A 68 -20.38 -3.20 12.16
CA GLN A 68 -21.10 -2.00 12.61
C GLN A 68 -21.83 -2.19 13.95
N LYS A 69 -22.21 -3.41 14.31
CA LYS A 69 -22.81 -3.71 15.62
C LYS A 69 -21.80 -3.60 16.76
N GLU A 70 -20.54 -3.92 16.49
CA GLU A 70 -19.47 -3.90 17.49
C GLU A 70 -18.74 -2.56 17.52
N MET A 71 -18.52 -1.94 16.36
CA MET A 71 -17.75 -0.71 16.21
C MET A 71 -18.46 0.26 15.26
N PRO A 72 -19.21 1.23 15.78
CA PRO A 72 -19.82 2.26 14.96
C PRO A 72 -18.75 3.18 14.36
N GLY A 73 -18.86 3.46 13.07
CA GLY A 73 -17.93 4.34 12.36
C GLY A 73 -18.22 4.38 10.87
N GLN A 74 -17.66 5.37 10.19
CA GLN A 74 -17.73 5.47 8.74
C GLN A 74 -16.64 4.60 8.12
N VAL A 75 -17.04 3.66 7.26
CA VAL A 75 -16.09 2.86 6.48
C VAL A 75 -15.48 3.74 5.39
N LEU A 76 -14.15 3.87 5.42
CA LEU A 76 -13.40 4.64 4.42
C LEU A 76 -12.87 3.74 3.32
N GLU A 77 -12.38 2.56 3.68
CA GLU A 77 -11.72 1.64 2.76
C GLU A 77 -11.89 0.20 3.22
N VAL A 78 -11.98 -0.70 2.24
CA VAL A 78 -12.05 -2.14 2.45
C VAL A 78 -11.14 -2.82 1.45
N GLU A 79 -10.21 -3.62 1.96
CA GLU A 79 -9.29 -4.43 1.18
C GLU A 79 -9.49 -5.90 1.57
N LEU A 80 -9.47 -6.81 0.59
CA LEU A 80 -9.49 -8.25 0.82
C LEU A 80 -8.13 -8.80 0.43
N GLU A 81 -7.35 -9.20 1.44
CA GLU A 81 -6.02 -9.74 1.26
C GLU A 81 -5.96 -11.22 1.59
N ARG A 82 -4.98 -11.92 1.01
CA ARG A 82 -4.66 -13.29 1.39
C ARG A 82 -3.32 -13.31 2.13
N GLU A 83 -3.38 -13.37 3.46
CA GLU A 83 -2.18 -13.51 4.29
C GLU A 83 -1.92 -15.00 4.55
N ARG A 84 -0.83 -15.52 4.00
CA ARG A 84 -0.48 -16.96 4.00
C ARG A 84 -1.59 -17.78 3.32
N GLU A 85 -2.47 -18.38 4.10
CA GLU A 85 -3.60 -19.21 3.64
C GLU A 85 -4.96 -18.67 4.13
N ALA A 86 -4.96 -17.56 4.86
CA ALA A 86 -6.18 -16.95 5.39
C ALA A 86 -6.59 -15.75 4.53
N TRP A 87 -7.88 -15.68 4.23
CA TRP A 87 -8.50 -14.49 3.65
C TRP A 87 -8.88 -13.52 4.76
N ILE A 88 -8.46 -12.26 4.62
CA ILE A 88 -8.61 -11.24 5.65
C ILE A 88 -9.21 -9.99 5.01
N TYR A 89 -10.32 -9.51 5.57
CA TYR A 89 -10.80 -8.17 5.32
C TYR A 89 -10.03 -7.18 6.18
N GLU A 90 -9.40 -6.20 5.55
CA GLU A 90 -8.85 -5.04 6.22
C GLU A 90 -9.80 -3.85 6.00
N ILE A 91 -10.32 -3.31 7.09
CA ILE A 91 -11.35 -2.27 7.06
C ILE A 91 -10.81 -1.04 7.80
N LYS A 92 -10.74 0.09 7.09
CA LYS A 92 -10.37 1.38 7.67
C LYS A 92 -11.65 2.15 8.03
N LEU A 93 -11.77 2.51 9.29
CA LEU A 93 -12.94 3.14 9.89
C LEU A 93 -12.58 4.52 10.42
N LEU A 94 -13.42 5.52 10.17
CA LEU A 94 -13.41 6.78 10.89
C LEU A 94 -14.42 6.70 12.03
N THR A 95 -13.92 6.71 13.26
CA THR A 95 -14.77 6.72 14.46
C THR A 95 -15.49 8.07 14.61
N PRO A 96 -16.60 8.14 15.35
CA PRO A 96 -17.29 9.40 15.65
C PRO A 96 -16.39 10.43 16.37
N ALA A 97 -15.35 9.97 17.06
CA ALA A 97 -14.34 10.81 17.69
C ALA A 97 -13.32 11.41 16.69
N GLY A 98 -13.45 11.13 15.40
CA GLY A 98 -12.54 11.58 14.35
C GLY A 98 -11.22 10.80 14.29
N GLN A 99 -11.13 9.66 14.98
CA GLN A 99 -9.94 8.81 14.96
C GLN A 99 -10.08 7.74 13.89
N LEU A 100 -9.01 7.56 13.09
CA LEU A 100 -8.89 6.46 12.15
C LEU A 100 -8.52 5.17 12.89
N SER A 101 -9.29 4.11 12.66
CA SER A 101 -9.03 2.77 13.19
C SER A 101 -8.95 1.77 12.04
N LYS A 102 -7.99 0.85 12.11
CA LYS A 102 -7.83 -0.25 11.15
C LYS A 102 -8.21 -1.56 11.84
N VAL A 103 -9.17 -2.26 11.25
CA VAL A 103 -9.69 -3.52 11.78
C VAL A 103 -9.45 -4.62 10.78
N LYS A 104 -8.85 -5.72 11.24
CA LYS A 104 -8.73 -6.95 10.45
C LYS A 104 -9.86 -7.89 10.83
N VAL A 105 -10.51 -8.50 9.85
CA VAL A 105 -11.63 -9.42 10.05
C VAL A 105 -11.37 -10.69 9.24
N ASP A 106 -11.57 -11.86 9.85
CA ASP A 106 -11.50 -13.12 9.14
C ASP A 106 -12.59 -13.19 8.07
N ALA A 107 -12.21 -13.36 6.81
CA ALA A 107 -13.18 -13.28 5.72
C ALA A 107 -14.08 -14.53 5.61
N ARG A 108 -13.74 -15.64 6.26
CA ARG A 108 -14.56 -16.88 6.25
C ARG A 108 -15.59 -16.89 7.36
N THR A 109 -15.20 -16.39 8.54
CA THR A 109 -16.02 -16.42 9.75
C THR A 109 -16.69 -15.09 10.05
N GLY A 110 -16.11 -13.98 9.57
CA GLY A 110 -16.57 -12.62 9.85
C GLY A 110 -16.22 -12.14 11.26
N VAL A 111 -15.25 -12.78 11.92
CA VAL A 111 -14.83 -12.46 13.28
C VAL A 111 -13.70 -11.41 13.25
N PRO A 112 -13.83 -10.27 13.94
CA PRO A 112 -12.75 -9.31 14.05
C PRO A 112 -11.56 -9.89 14.80
N MET A 113 -10.37 -9.64 14.27
CA MET A 113 -9.09 -10.06 14.83
C MET A 113 -8.44 -8.89 15.58
N GLU A 114 -7.67 -9.20 16.62
CA GLU A 114 -6.88 -8.17 17.30
C GLU A 114 -5.89 -7.49 16.34
N PRO A 115 -5.69 -6.16 16.46
CA PRO A 115 -4.69 -5.45 15.70
C PRO A 115 -3.31 -6.02 16.02
N ARG A 116 -2.69 -6.69 15.04
CA ARG A 116 -1.26 -7.00 15.14
C ARG A 116 -0.51 -5.68 15.11
N ARG A 117 0.33 -5.41 16.13
CA ARG A 117 1.11 -4.16 16.35
C ARG A 117 2.10 -3.75 15.25
N ARG A 118 1.91 -4.15 13.98
CA ARG A 118 2.94 -4.05 12.92
C ARG A 118 2.74 -2.96 11.86
N ASP A 119 1.62 -2.25 11.79
CA ASP A 119 1.54 -1.11 10.85
C ASP A 119 0.54 -0.03 11.30
N ASP A 120 0.82 0.58 12.45
CA ASP A 120 0.30 1.91 12.75
C ASP A 120 1.29 2.93 12.18
N ARG A 121 1.50 2.96 10.87
CA ARG A 121 1.98 4.20 10.27
C ARG A 121 0.84 5.19 10.51
N PRO A 122 1.02 6.22 11.36
CA PRO A 122 0.01 7.25 11.48
C PRO A 122 -0.13 7.79 10.06
N LEU A 123 -1.30 7.63 9.44
CA LEU A 123 -1.62 8.41 8.26
C LEU A 123 -1.50 9.85 8.74
N ARG A 124 -0.35 10.46 8.45
CA ARG A 124 0.04 11.75 8.99
C ARG A 124 -1.12 12.67 8.73
N ARG A 125 -1.74 13.07 9.84
CA ARG A 125 -2.59 14.24 9.99
C ARG A 125 -2.06 15.26 8.99
N ALA A 126 -2.90 15.62 8.03
CA ALA A 126 -2.69 16.75 7.14
C ALA A 126 -2.73 18.06 7.97
N GLU A 127 -1.84 18.13 8.96
CA GLU A 127 -1.51 19.27 9.81
C GLU A 127 -0.39 20.11 9.18
N ASP A 128 -0.05 19.86 7.92
CA ASP A 128 0.75 20.77 7.09
C ASP A 128 -0.09 21.93 6.52
N ASN A 129 -1.32 22.17 7.01
CA ASN A 129 -2.15 23.30 6.61
C ASN A 129 -2.36 24.37 7.71
N ALA A 130 -1.60 24.33 8.81
CA ALA A 130 -1.80 25.26 9.93
C ALA A 130 -0.54 26.01 10.40
N ALA A 131 0.63 25.80 9.81
CA ALA A 131 1.84 26.46 10.27
C ALA A 131 2.78 26.83 9.13
N ARG A 132 2.47 27.93 8.43
CA ARG A 132 3.42 29.04 8.32
C ARG A 132 2.70 30.34 7.93
N PRO A 133 3.03 31.46 8.60
CA PRO A 133 2.50 32.80 8.30
C PRO A 133 3.00 33.35 6.96
#